data_AF-A0AAX2MBH9-F1
#
_entry.id   AF-A0AAX2MBH9-F1
#
_cell.length_a   1.000
_cell.length_b   1.000
_cell.length_c   1.000
_cell.angle_alpha   90.00
_cell.angle_beta   90.00
_cell.angle_gamma   90.00
#
_symmetry.space_group_name_H-M   'P 1'
#
loop_
_entity.id
_entity.type
_entity.pdbx_description
1 polymer ?
#
loop_
_entity_poly.entity_id
_entity_poly.type
_entity_poly.pdbx_seq_one_letter_code
_entity_poly.pdbx_strand_id
1 'polypeptide(L)'
;MVKIKRVRNIDGENVILDINHFVAGLVPGLNADIAAGSIYRYIEQDLGLTISYAQRIIEAQPCSDDDRRYLDLNGMDHVIVVKNLTHLYDGRLFEYTESRHRLDKFYFTDIARR
;
A
#
# COMPACT_ATOMS: atom_id res chain seq x y z
N MET A 1 -2.96 -16.01 -1.11
CA MET A 1 -2.62 -14.58 -0.89
C MET A 1 -3.41 -13.79 -1.91
N VAL A 2 -4.06 -12.70 -1.51
CA VAL A 2 -4.75 -11.78 -2.44
C VAL A 2 -3.79 -10.64 -2.75
N LYS A 3 -3.59 -10.31 -4.02
CA LYS A 3 -2.71 -9.22 -4.46
C LYS A 3 -3.52 -8.20 -5.27
N ILE A 4 -3.41 -6.94 -4.91
CA ILE A 4 -4.08 -5.83 -5.59
C ILE A 4 -3.01 -4.81 -6.00
N LYS A 5 -3.06 -4.37 -7.26
CA LYS A 5 -2.24 -3.27 -7.76
C LYS A 5 -3.16 -2.14 -8.21
N ARG A 6 -2.86 -0.91 -7.80
CA ARG A 6 -3.59 0.29 -8.20
C ARG A 6 -2.61 1.37 -8.62
N VAL A 7 -2.95 2.07 -9.68
CA VAL A 7 -2.18 3.23 -10.16
C VAL A 7 -2.98 4.47 -9.83
N ARG A 8 -2.35 5.47 -9.21
CA ARG A 8 -2.97 6.77 -8.98
C ARG A 8 -2.52 7.75 -10.05
N ASN A 9 -3.51 8.27 -10.78
CA ASN A 9 -3.33 9.35 -11.71
C ASN A 9 -3.54 10.69 -10.98
N ILE A 10 -2.57 11.59 -11.08
CA ILE A 10 -2.63 12.95 -10.54
C ILE A 10 -2.26 13.90 -11.68
N ASP A 11 -3.16 14.82 -12.01
CA ASP A 11 -3.00 15.81 -13.08
C ASP A 11 -2.65 15.20 -14.45
N GLY A 12 -3.18 14.01 -14.75
CA GLY A 12 -2.95 13.31 -16.01
C GLY A 12 -1.75 12.36 -15.99
N GLU A 13 -0.94 12.35 -14.93
CA GLU A 13 0.24 11.49 -14.80
C GLU A 13 0.03 10.36 -13.79
N ASN A 14 0.49 9.16 -14.13
CA ASN A 14 0.54 8.01 -13.24
C ASN A 14 1.76 8.13 -12.31
N VAL A 15 1.53 8.46 -11.05
CA VAL A 15 2.62 8.91 -10.15
C VAL A 15 2.79 8.07 -8.88
N ILE A 16 1.82 7.22 -8.57
CA ILE A 16 1.89 6.28 -7.44
C ILE A 16 1.39 4.91 -7.86
N LEU A 17 2.17 3.88 -7.55
CA LEU A 17 1.80 2.48 -7.69
C LEU A 17 1.60 1.88 -6.28
N ASP A 18 0.36 1.61 -5.92
CA ASP A 18 0.01 0.90 -4.69
C ASP A 18 -0.08 -0.61 -4.95
N ILE A 19 0.62 -1.38 -4.14
CA ILE A 19 0.65 -2.84 -4.17
C ILE A 19 0.27 -3.36 -2.79
N ASN A 20 -0.91 -3.96 -2.67
CA ASN A 20 -1.39 -4.55 -1.42
C ASN A 20 -1.36 -6.08 -1.51
N HIS A 21 -0.85 -6.72 -0.47
CA HIS A 21 -0.79 -8.16 -0.30
C HIS A 21 -1.53 -8.54 0.98
N PHE A 22 -2.53 -9.40 0.87
CA PHE A 22 -3.32 -9.85 2.01
C PHE A 22 -3.26 -11.36 2.21
N VAL A 23 -3.27 -11.78 3.48
CA VAL A 23 -3.38 -13.19 3.84
C VAL A 23 -4.81 -13.67 3.61
N ALA A 24 -5.03 -14.42 2.54
CA ALA A 24 -6.37 -14.84 2.10
C ALA A 24 -7.18 -15.58 3.18
N GLY A 25 -6.52 -16.33 4.07
CA GLY A 25 -7.19 -17.01 5.19
C GLY A 25 -7.67 -16.07 6.30
N LEU A 26 -7.14 -14.85 6.37
CA LEU A 26 -7.55 -13.81 7.32
C LEU A 26 -8.54 -12.82 6.71
N VAL A 27 -8.50 -12.64 5.39
CA VAL A 27 -9.44 -11.79 4.63
C VAL A 27 -10.20 -12.59 3.57
N PRO A 28 -10.99 -13.60 3.97
CA PRO A 28 -11.75 -14.39 3.01
C PRO A 28 -12.67 -13.48 2.18
N GLY A 29 -12.97 -13.84 0.93
CA GLY A 29 -13.96 -13.13 0.12
C GLY A 29 -13.56 -11.74 -0.41
N LEU A 30 -12.34 -11.25 -0.13
CA LEU A 30 -11.85 -9.98 -0.67
C LEU A 30 -11.85 -10.01 -2.21
N ASN A 31 -12.68 -9.18 -2.82
CA ASN A 31 -12.87 -9.07 -4.26
C ASN A 31 -12.70 -7.61 -4.74
N ALA A 32 -12.84 -7.39 -6.05
CA ALA A 32 -12.65 -6.07 -6.66
C ALA A 32 -13.65 -5.02 -6.12
N ASP A 33 -14.90 -5.40 -5.86
CA ASP A 33 -15.94 -4.49 -5.37
C ASP A 33 -15.63 -4.00 -3.95
N ILE A 34 -15.22 -4.93 -3.07
CA ILE A 34 -14.77 -4.61 -1.71
C ILE A 34 -13.51 -3.75 -1.77
N ALA A 35 -12.57 -4.08 -2.66
CA ALA A 35 -11.32 -3.35 -2.82
C ALA A 35 -11.48 -1.93 -3.37
N ALA A 36 -12.58 -1.66 -4.10
CA ALA A 36 -12.94 -0.32 -4.55
C ALA A 36 -13.46 0.57 -3.40
N GLY A 37 -13.91 -0.05 -2.31
CA GLY A 37 -14.30 0.64 -1.08
C GLY A 37 -13.17 0.75 -0.04
N SER A 38 -13.55 0.85 1.23
CA SER A 38 -12.60 0.84 2.34
C SER A 38 -12.33 -0.61 2.78
N ILE A 39 -11.17 -1.15 2.37
CA ILE A 39 -10.72 -2.48 2.78
C ILE A 39 -10.62 -2.58 4.31
N TYR A 40 -10.19 -1.52 5.00
CA TYR A 40 -10.12 -1.52 6.46
C TYR A 40 -11.49 -1.63 7.12
N ARG A 41 -12.51 -0.96 6.57
CA ARG A 41 -13.89 -1.12 7.04
C ARG A 41 -14.35 -2.59 6.92
N TYR A 42 -14.10 -3.22 5.77
CA TYR A 42 -14.44 -4.63 5.56
C TYR A 42 -13.79 -5.52 6.63
N ILE A 43 -12.51 -5.27 6.93
CA ILE A 43 -11.75 -6.06 7.90
C ILE A 43 -12.27 -5.86 9.33
N GLU A 44 -12.54 -4.62 9.73
CA GLU A 44 -12.95 -4.33 11.11
C GLU A 44 -14.43 -4.59 11.37
N GLN A 45 -15.31 -4.24 10.43
CA GLN A 45 -16.76 -4.31 10.62
C GLN A 45 -17.35 -5.62 10.13
N ASP A 46 -16.93 -6.09 8.95
CA ASP A 46 -17.57 -7.25 8.33
C ASP A 46 -16.89 -8.56 8.78
N LEU A 47 -15.57 -8.54 8.96
CA LEU A 47 -14.81 -9.70 9.49
C LEU A 47 -14.63 -9.67 11.01
N GLY A 48 -14.94 -8.56 11.67
CA GLY A 48 -14.80 -8.41 13.12
C GLY A 48 -13.36 -8.49 13.65
N LEU A 49 -12.38 -8.20 12.79
CA LEU A 49 -10.96 -8.26 13.14
C LEU A 49 -10.48 -6.89 13.65
N THR A 50 -9.81 -6.88 14.80
CA THR A 50 -9.24 -5.64 15.34
C THR A 50 -7.84 -5.42 14.81
N ILE A 51 -7.62 -4.32 14.10
CA ILE A 51 -6.30 -3.87 13.65
C ILE A 51 -5.58 -3.22 14.83
N SER A 52 -4.29 -3.52 15.00
CA SER A 52 -3.51 -3.07 16.15
C SER A 52 -2.50 -1.99 15.79
N TYR A 53 -1.53 -2.35 14.95
CA TYR A 53 -0.47 -1.43 14.55
C TYR A 53 0.05 -1.77 13.16
N ALA A 54 0.71 -0.79 12.55
CA ALA A 54 1.48 -1.00 11.34
C ALA A 54 2.93 -0.57 11.58
N GLN A 55 3.88 -1.43 11.21
CA GLN A 55 5.27 -1.01 11.08
C GLN A 55 5.45 -0.37 9.72
N ARG A 56 5.85 0.90 9.70
CA ARG A 56 6.12 1.66 8.46
C ARG A 56 7.62 1.73 8.19
N ILE A 57 8.00 1.47 6.95
CA ILE A 57 9.37 1.63 6.45
C ILE A 57 9.30 2.53 5.23
N ILE A 58 10.16 3.55 5.17
CA ILE A 58 10.24 4.48 4.04
C ILE A 58 11.68 4.43 3.52
N GLU A 59 11.83 4.09 2.24
CA GLU A 59 13.15 3.95 1.61
C GLU A 59 13.11 4.39 0.15
N ALA A 60 14.23 4.89 -0.36
CA ALA A 60 14.42 5.08 -1.79
C ALA A 60 14.89 3.77 -2.42
N GLN A 61 14.27 3.35 -3.52
CA GLN A 61 14.68 2.16 -4.26
C GLN A 61 14.86 2.50 -5.74
N PRO A 62 15.74 1.78 -6.47
CA PRO A 62 15.73 1.81 -7.92
C PRO A 62 14.35 1.45 -8.48
N CYS A 63 13.97 2.06 -9.60
CA CYS A 63 12.75 1.71 -10.31
C CYS A 63 12.74 0.22 -10.66
N SER A 64 11.67 -0.46 -10.30
CA SER A 64 11.39 -1.84 -10.70
C SER A 64 10.75 -1.88 -12.09
N ASP A 65 10.59 -3.09 -12.65
CA ASP A 65 9.89 -3.26 -13.93
C ASP A 65 8.41 -2.88 -13.84
N ASP A 66 7.79 -3.09 -12.67
CA ASP A 66 6.42 -2.64 -12.41
C ASP A 66 6.35 -1.11 -12.42
N ASP A 67 7.32 -0.41 -11.80
CA ASP A 67 7.36 1.06 -11.81
C ASP A 67 7.47 1.58 -13.25
N ARG A 68 8.38 1.01 -14.05
CA ARG A 68 8.55 1.39 -15.46
C ARG A 68 7.33 1.10 -16.32
N ARG A 69 6.56 0.07 -15.97
CA ARG A 69 5.36 -0.34 -16.71
C ARG A 69 4.15 0.52 -16.39
N TYR A 70 4.02 0.98 -15.14
CA TYR A 70 2.79 1.58 -14.64
C TYR A 70 2.91 3.06 -14.30
N LEU A 71 4.11 3.62 -14.15
CA LEU A 71 4.33 5.01 -13.77
C LEU A 71 4.94 5.82 -14.91
N ASP A 72 4.53 7.07 -15.00
CA ASP A 72 5.13 8.07 -15.87
C ASP A 72 6.39 8.61 -15.19
N LEU A 73 7.49 7.87 -15.30
CA LEU A 73 8.72 8.10 -14.54
C LEU A 73 9.51 9.35 -14.96
N ASN A 74 9.27 9.90 -16.15
CA ASN A 74 9.92 11.12 -16.65
C ASN A 74 11.46 11.12 -16.51
N GLY A 75 12.09 9.98 -16.75
CA GLY A 75 13.54 9.80 -16.66
C GLY A 75 14.08 9.55 -15.25
N MET A 76 13.23 9.35 -14.25
CA MET A 76 13.65 8.98 -12.90
C MET A 76 14.03 7.49 -12.81
N ASP A 77 15.19 7.24 -12.22
CA ASP A 77 15.70 5.88 -11.98
C ASP A 77 15.39 5.33 -10.59
N HIS A 78 14.79 6.14 -9.72
CA HIS A 78 14.43 5.77 -8.35
C HIS A 78 13.01 6.24 -8.00
N VAL A 79 12.40 5.56 -7.03
CA VAL A 79 11.12 5.89 -6.40
C VAL A 79 11.26 5.88 -4.88
N ILE A 80 10.37 6.60 -4.18
CA ILE A 80 10.21 6.40 -2.73
C ILE A 80 9.20 5.28 -2.51
N VAL A 81 9.58 4.28 -1.72
CA VAL A 81 8.74 3.14 -1.38
C VAL A 81 8.35 3.23 0.08
N VAL A 82 7.06 3.37 0.33
CA VAL A 82 6.46 3.28 1.67
C VAL A 82 5.93 1.87 1.85
N LYS A 83 6.57 1.10 2.72
CA LYS A 83 6.13 -0.24 3.11
C LYS A 83 5.36 -0.17 4.42
N ASN A 84 4.26 -0.90 4.52
CA ASN A 84 3.57 -1.13 5.80
C ASN A 84 3.40 -2.64 6.03
N LEU A 85 3.70 -3.07 7.25
CA LEU A 85 3.37 -4.40 7.77
C LEU A 85 2.28 -4.24 8.84
N THR A 86 1.03 -4.56 8.49
CA THR A 86 -0.13 -4.31 9.35
C THR A 86 -0.54 -5.56 10.12
N HIS A 87 -0.60 -5.45 11.44
CA HIS A 87 -0.87 -6.54 12.36
C HIS A 87 -2.22 -6.40 13.06
N LEU A 88 -2.88 -7.53 13.28
CA LEU A 88 -4.07 -7.64 14.11
C LEU A 88 -3.72 -7.56 15.60
N TYR A 89 -4.73 -7.36 16.45
CA TYR A 89 -4.57 -7.32 17.91
C TYR A 89 -3.96 -8.59 18.51
N ASP A 90 -4.20 -9.75 17.89
CA ASP A 90 -3.61 -11.03 18.27
C ASP A 90 -2.16 -11.23 17.75
N GLY A 91 -1.58 -10.20 17.12
CA GLY A 91 -0.19 -10.20 16.65
C GLY A 91 0.01 -10.80 15.26
N ARG A 92 -1.02 -11.31 14.58
CA ARG A 92 -0.88 -11.84 13.21
C ARG A 92 -0.71 -10.72 12.19
N LEU A 93 0.29 -10.85 11.32
CA LEU A 93 0.42 -10.03 10.10
C LEU A 93 -0.68 -10.43 9.11
N PHE A 94 -1.54 -9.49 8.71
CA PHE A 94 -2.61 -9.77 7.75
C PHE A 94 -2.42 -9.04 6.40
N GLU A 95 -1.71 -7.90 6.41
CA GLU A 95 -1.46 -7.08 5.22
C GLU A 95 0.00 -6.64 5.14
N TYR A 96 0.54 -6.73 3.93
CA TYR A 96 1.76 -6.05 3.51
C TYR A 96 1.44 -5.10 2.35
N THR A 97 1.90 -3.86 2.44
CA THR A 97 1.71 -2.86 1.37
C THR A 97 3.03 -2.30 0.89
N GLU A 98 3.14 -2.00 -0.40
CA GLU A 98 4.12 -1.08 -0.97
C GLU A 98 3.38 0.05 -1.69
N SER A 99 3.60 1.29 -1.28
CA SER A 99 3.21 2.47 -2.06
C SER A 99 4.46 3.07 -2.68
N ARG A 100 4.57 3.02 -4.00
CA ARG A 100 5.76 3.39 -4.77
C ARG A 100 5.50 4.73 -5.45
N HIS A 101 6.17 5.77 -4.99
CA HIS A 101 5.92 7.16 -5.36
C HIS A 101 7.02 7.70 -6.27
N ARG A 102 6.62 8.40 -7.31
CA ARG A 102 7.52 9.27 -8.08
C ARG A 102 8.12 10.35 -7.17
N LEU A 103 9.42 10.64 -7.33
CA LEU A 103 10.18 11.45 -6.38
C LEU A 103 9.63 12.87 -6.21
N ASP A 104 9.16 13.48 -7.30
CA ASP A 104 8.59 14.84 -7.35
C ASP A 104 7.16 14.95 -6.78
N LYS A 105 6.49 13.81 -6.53
CA LYS A 105 5.13 13.75 -5.99
C LYS A 105 5.07 13.14 -4.59
N PHE A 106 6.21 12.90 -3.96
CA PHE A 106 6.27 12.36 -2.60
C PHE A 106 6.39 13.47 -1.55
N TYR A 107 5.49 13.43 -0.57
CA TYR A 107 5.54 14.27 0.62
C TYR A 107 5.09 13.44 1.82
N PHE A 108 5.87 13.46 2.90
CA PHE A 108 5.58 12.70 4.12
C PHE A 108 5.81 13.55 5.35
N THR A 109 4.90 13.46 6.31
CA THR A 109 4.98 14.13 7.61
C THR A 109 4.63 13.14 8.70
N ASP A 110 5.33 13.20 9.82
CA ASP A 110 4.98 12.46 11.03
C ASP A 110 5.19 13.35 12.27
N ILE A 111 4.50 13.04 13.35
CA ILE A 111 4.59 13.76 14.62
C ILE A 111 5.44 12.93 15.58
N ALA A 112 6.69 13.34 15.77
CA ALA A 112 7.54 12.77 16.81
C ALA A 112 7.27 13.45 18.16
N ARG A 113 6.95 12.66 19.20
CA ARG A 113 6.91 13.11 20.61
C ARG A 113 8.06 12.45 21.37
N ARG A 114 8.61 13.17 22.35
CA ARG A 114 9.70 12.70 23.23
C ARG A 114 9.14 12.06 24.50
#